data_AF-A0A963EY78-F1
#
_entry.id   AF-A0A963EY78-F1
#
_cell.length_a   1.000
_cell.length_b   1.000
_cell.length_c   1.000
_cell.angle_alpha   90.00
_cell.angle_beta   90.00
_cell.angle_gamma   90.00
#
_symmetry.space_group_name_H-M   'P 1'
#
loop_
_entity.id
_entity.type
_entity.pdbx_description
1 polymer ?
#
loop_
_entity_poly.entity_id
_entity_poly.type
_entity_poly.pdbx_seq_one_letter_code
_entity_poly.pdbx_strand_id
1 'polypeptide(L)'
;VHERKLMAEIGSDSPRKVVPPNEAAHKYLEFTNGKIADARLRLDLAEYNMQMHAIALTHFRSFEEKLAGVRSAAPLVMKYLGTEAEKTKSELLLAIMGSRGLGWEGDDFTTEELDTLRLWAMSKAMTIAGGSSEIQLNIIAKTVLELPQAGGK
;
A
#
# COMPACT_ATOMS: atom_id res chain seq x y z
N VAL A 1 -11.35 0.21 20.71
CA VAL A 1 -10.65 1.52 20.79
C VAL A 1 -9.14 1.36 20.90
N HIS A 2 -8.64 0.35 21.63
CA HIS A 2 -7.21 0.10 21.82
C HIS A 2 -6.45 -0.29 20.51
N GLU A 3 -7.01 -1.18 19.69
CA GLU A 3 -6.41 -1.61 18.43
C GLU A 3 -6.26 -0.49 17.38
N ARG A 4 -7.27 0.37 17.22
CA ARG A 4 -7.21 1.52 16.31
C ARG A 4 -6.18 2.57 16.74
N LYS A 5 -5.96 2.71 18.05
CA LYS A 5 -4.92 3.58 18.61
C LYS A 5 -3.53 2.99 18.37
N LEU A 6 -3.37 1.68 18.61
CA LEU A 6 -2.15 0.94 18.25
C LEU A 6 -1.84 1.03 16.75
N MET A 7 -2.84 1.00 15.86
CA MET A 7 -2.60 1.20 14.42
C MET A 7 -2.12 2.61 14.05
N ALA A 8 -2.53 3.63 14.80
CA ALA A 8 -1.99 4.99 14.63
C ALA A 8 -0.55 5.12 15.18
N GLU A 9 -0.19 4.30 16.17
CA GLU A 9 1.14 4.22 16.80
C GLU A 9 2.11 3.25 16.08
N ILE A 10 1.61 2.29 15.29
CA ILE A 10 2.42 1.31 14.51
C ILE A 10 3.33 1.97 13.46
N GLY A 11 3.13 3.27 13.18
CA GLY A 11 4.02 4.10 12.36
C GLY A 11 4.95 5.05 13.13
N SER A 12 4.91 5.12 14.47
CA SER A 12 5.50 6.25 15.22
C SER A 12 6.82 5.99 15.95
N ASP A 13 7.29 4.75 16.13
CA ASP A 13 8.41 4.48 17.05
C ASP A 13 9.80 4.31 16.43
N SER A 14 9.92 4.48 15.11
CA SER A 14 11.22 4.76 14.47
C SER A 14 10.97 5.39 13.11
N PRO A 15 11.69 6.48 12.73
CA PRO A 15 11.59 7.02 11.38
C PRO A 15 12.20 6.00 10.40
N ARG A 16 11.41 5.01 10.00
CA ARG A 16 11.82 4.03 9.01
C ARG A 16 12.16 4.76 7.72
N LYS A 17 13.27 4.39 7.11
CA LYS A 17 13.65 4.98 5.82
C LYS A 17 12.86 4.30 4.71
N VAL A 18 11.85 5.01 4.22
CA VAL A 18 11.01 4.56 3.11
C VAL A 18 11.62 5.00 1.79
N VAL A 19 11.92 4.04 0.91
CA VAL A 19 12.42 4.31 -0.44
C VAL A 19 11.26 4.30 -1.44
N PRO A 20 11.10 5.33 -2.29
CA PRO A 20 10.14 5.28 -3.39
C PRO A 20 10.49 4.18 -4.41
N PRO A 21 9.52 3.42 -4.96
CA PRO A 21 9.82 2.35 -5.92
C PRO A 21 10.57 2.81 -7.18
N ASN A 22 10.30 4.02 -7.69
CA ASN A 22 11.04 4.56 -8.84
C ASN A 22 12.52 4.82 -8.51
N GLU A 23 12.82 5.31 -7.30
CA GLU A 23 14.19 5.53 -6.83
C GLU A 23 14.91 4.20 -6.59
N ALA A 24 14.23 3.24 -5.95
CA ALA A 24 14.74 1.88 -5.78
C ALA A 24 15.06 1.24 -7.13
N ALA A 25 14.19 1.39 -8.14
CA ALA A 25 14.42 0.84 -9.47
C ALA A 25 15.70 1.39 -10.10
N HIS A 26 15.95 2.70 -10.00
CA HIS A 26 17.19 3.31 -10.47
C HIS A 26 18.44 2.83 -9.72
N LYS A 27 18.30 2.50 -8.43
CA LYS A 27 19.43 2.06 -7.60
C LYS A 27 19.78 0.59 -7.79
N TYR A 28 18.79 -0.28 -7.92
CA TYR A 28 18.97 -1.74 -7.84
C TYR A 28 18.80 -2.48 -9.17
N LEU A 29 18.14 -1.88 -10.17
CA LEU A 29 17.89 -2.55 -11.45
C LEU A 29 18.82 -2.08 -12.55
N GLU A 30 19.10 -2.99 -13.49
CA GLU A 30 19.83 -2.67 -14.71
C GLU A 30 18.96 -1.91 -15.71
N PHE A 31 19.57 -0.97 -16.42
CA PHE A 31 18.93 -0.22 -17.49
C PHE A 31 19.58 -0.53 -18.84
N THR A 32 18.76 -0.69 -19.87
CA THR A 32 19.18 -0.85 -21.26
C THR A 32 18.42 0.15 -22.12
N ASN A 33 19.14 0.96 -22.91
CA ASN A 33 18.54 2.00 -23.76
C ASN A 33 17.57 2.92 -23.00
N GLY A 34 17.94 3.32 -21.78
CA GLY A 34 17.15 4.23 -20.94
C GLY A 34 15.91 3.62 -20.29
N LYS A 35 15.74 2.30 -20.32
CA LYS A 35 14.61 1.59 -19.70
C LYS A 35 15.12 0.49 -18.77
N ILE A 36 14.37 0.16 -17.72
CA ILE A 36 14.62 -1.04 -16.91
C ILE A 36 14.69 -2.25 -17.85
N ALA A 37 15.76 -3.03 -17.74
CA ALA A 37 16.07 -4.16 -18.60
C ALA A 37 15.07 -5.31 -18.42
N ASP A 38 14.73 -5.63 -17.16
CA ASP A 38 13.68 -6.60 -16.83
C ASP A 38 12.30 -6.06 -17.25
N ALA A 39 11.71 -6.70 -18.27
CA ALA A 39 10.42 -6.29 -18.81
C ALA A 39 9.27 -6.45 -17.82
N ARG A 40 9.34 -7.44 -16.92
CA ARG A 40 8.30 -7.71 -15.92
C ARG A 40 8.34 -6.65 -14.82
N LEU A 41 9.50 -6.40 -14.22
CA LEU A 41 9.64 -5.36 -13.19
C LEU A 41 9.32 -3.97 -13.74
N ARG A 42 9.65 -3.69 -15.01
CA ARG A 42 9.25 -2.45 -15.67
C ARG A 42 7.73 -2.30 -15.77
N LEU A 43 7.01 -3.38 -16.11
CA LEU A 43 5.56 -3.38 -16.17
C LEU A 43 4.96 -3.21 -14.77
N ASP A 44 5.41 -4.00 -13.79
CA ASP A 44 4.91 -3.96 -12.42
C ASP A 44 5.09 -2.56 -11.80
N LEU A 45 6.22 -1.89 -12.05
CA LEU A 45 6.46 -0.51 -11.62
C LEU A 45 5.53 0.49 -12.33
N ALA A 46 5.28 0.31 -13.63
CA ALA A 46 4.36 1.16 -14.38
C ALA A 46 2.91 1.01 -13.88
N GLU A 47 2.45 -0.23 -13.66
CA GLU A 47 1.13 -0.52 -13.11
C GLU A 47 0.98 0.08 -11.70
N TYR A 48 1.99 -0.08 -10.84
CA TYR A 48 2.02 0.54 -9.52
C TYR A 48 1.88 2.07 -9.61
N ASN A 49 2.65 2.72 -10.49
CA ASN A 49 2.59 4.17 -10.66
C ASN A 49 1.21 4.64 -11.15
N MET A 50 0.62 3.92 -12.12
CA MET A 50 -0.74 4.20 -12.61
C MET A 50 -1.79 4.04 -11.51
N GLN A 51 -1.69 2.96 -10.72
CA GLN A 51 -2.60 2.70 -9.62
C GLN A 51 -2.52 3.77 -8.54
N MET A 52 -1.30 4.15 -8.13
CA MET A 52 -1.10 5.22 -7.14
C MET A 52 -1.64 6.58 -7.62
N HIS A 53 -1.51 6.86 -8.92
CA HIS A 53 -2.10 8.06 -9.52
C HIS A 53 -3.64 8.03 -9.45
N ALA A 54 -4.26 6.90 -9.79
CA ALA A 54 -5.71 6.72 -9.69
C ALA A 54 -6.24 6.83 -8.25
N ILE A 55 -5.51 6.26 -7.28
CA ILE A 55 -5.82 6.38 -5.85
C ILE A 55 -5.74 7.85 -5.40
N ALA A 56 -4.70 8.59 -5.82
CA ALA A 56 -4.55 10.01 -5.49
C ALA A 56 -5.70 10.86 -6.04
N LEU A 57 -6.09 10.66 -7.30
CA LEU A 57 -7.24 11.34 -7.90
C LEU A 57 -8.55 10.99 -7.18
N THR A 58 -8.74 9.74 -6.78
CA THR A 58 -9.92 9.30 -6.02
C THR A 58 -9.98 9.96 -4.64
N HIS A 59 -8.83 10.07 -3.97
CA HIS A 59 -8.72 10.77 -2.69
C HIS A 59 -9.04 12.26 -2.84
N PHE A 60 -8.52 12.91 -3.89
CA PHE A 60 -8.81 14.31 -4.18
C PHE A 60 -10.29 14.54 -4.44
N ARG A 61 -10.92 13.72 -5.29
CA ARG A 61 -12.37 13.76 -5.52
C ARG A 61 -13.17 13.59 -4.22
N SER A 62 -12.77 12.64 -3.37
CA SER A 62 -13.44 12.41 -2.07
C SER A 62 -13.42 13.65 -1.17
N PHE A 63 -12.34 14.44 -1.24
CA PHE A 63 -12.22 15.69 -0.52
C PHE A 63 -13.13 16.78 -1.10
N GLU A 64 -13.18 16.92 -2.43
CA GLU A 64 -14.06 17.87 -3.11
C GLU A 64 -15.55 17.56 -2.85
N GLU A 65 -15.95 16.29 -2.97
CA GLU A 65 -17.31 15.84 -2.67
C GLU A 65 -17.72 16.16 -1.23
N LYS A 66 -16.81 15.97 -0.27
CA LYS A 66 -17.03 16.33 1.13
C LYS A 66 -17.26 17.84 1.30
N LEU A 67 -16.47 18.68 0.64
CA LEU A 67 -16.63 20.14 0.69
C LEU A 67 -17.96 20.59 0.06
N ALA A 68 -18.39 19.91 -1.00
CA ALA A 68 -19.66 20.15 -1.67
C ALA A 68 -20.89 19.58 -0.92
N GLY A 69 -20.70 18.90 0.21
CA GLY A 69 -21.78 18.26 0.97
C GLY A 69 -22.35 17.00 0.31
N VAL A 70 -21.67 16.44 -0.69
CA VAL A 70 -22.08 15.22 -1.38
C VAL A 70 -21.71 14.01 -0.51
N ARG A 71 -22.69 13.14 -0.26
CA ARG A 71 -22.43 11.86 0.41
C ARG A 71 -21.81 10.89 -0.58
N SER A 72 -20.51 10.65 -0.44
CA SER A 72 -19.74 9.75 -1.28
C SER A 72 -19.38 8.45 -0.56
N ALA A 73 -19.37 7.35 -1.31
CA ALA A 73 -18.83 6.08 -0.84
C ALA A 73 -17.30 5.97 -1.00
N ALA A 74 -16.66 6.91 -1.72
CA ALA A 74 -15.23 6.85 -1.99
C ALA A 74 -14.36 6.72 -0.72
N PRO A 75 -14.64 7.43 0.40
CA PRO A 75 -13.89 7.24 1.65
C PRO A 75 -13.93 5.81 2.22
N LEU A 76 -15.00 5.05 1.97
CA LEU A 76 -15.12 3.66 2.44
C LEU A 76 -14.15 2.74 1.67
N VAL A 77 -13.97 2.99 0.38
CA VAL A 77 -13.08 2.21 -0.49
C VAL A 77 -11.61 2.59 -0.25
N MET A 78 -11.34 3.84 0.12
CA MET A 78 -9.96 4.35 0.33
C MET A 78 -9.17 3.56 1.37
N LYS A 79 -9.80 3.11 2.46
CA LYS A 79 -9.10 2.28 3.46
C LYS A 79 -8.57 0.99 2.83
N TYR A 80 -9.43 0.26 2.12
CA TYR A 80 -9.06 -0.98 1.46
C TYR A 80 -7.96 -0.75 0.42
N LEU A 81 -8.13 0.26 -0.45
CA LEU A 81 -7.14 0.59 -1.46
C LEU A 81 -5.79 0.98 -0.86
N GLY A 82 -5.77 1.72 0.25
CA GLY A 82 -4.53 2.11 0.93
C GLY A 82 -3.76 0.90 1.46
N THR A 83 -4.45 -0.05 2.11
CA THR A 83 -3.83 -1.28 2.60
C THR A 83 -3.28 -2.14 1.47
N GLU A 84 -4.05 -2.33 0.40
CA GLU A 84 -3.61 -3.11 -0.76
C GLU A 84 -2.44 -2.43 -1.49
N ALA A 85 -2.47 -1.11 -1.64
CA ALA A 85 -1.39 -0.34 -2.24
C ALA A 85 -0.08 -0.45 -1.42
N GLU A 86 -0.17 -0.44 -0.08
CA GLU A 86 1.02 -0.63 0.77
C GLU A 86 1.62 -2.02 0.59
N LYS A 87 0.78 -3.07 0.53
CA LYS A 87 1.22 -4.43 0.25
C LYS A 87 1.90 -4.54 -1.12
N THR A 88 1.27 -4.03 -2.17
CA THR A 88 1.83 -4.03 -3.53
C THR A 88 3.15 -3.27 -3.58
N LYS A 89 3.22 -2.09 -2.94
CA LYS A 89 4.45 -1.30 -2.85
C LYS A 89 5.58 -2.10 -2.18
N SER A 90 5.31 -2.73 -1.04
CA SER A 90 6.30 -3.52 -0.33
C SER A 90 6.76 -4.75 -1.10
N GLU A 91 5.86 -5.46 -1.78
CA GLU A 91 6.22 -6.59 -2.65
C GLU A 91 7.09 -6.15 -3.83
N LEU A 92 6.71 -5.04 -4.47
CA LEU A 92 7.47 -4.46 -5.57
C LEU A 92 8.88 -4.03 -5.12
N LEU A 93 9.00 -3.40 -3.95
CA LEU A 93 10.30 -3.01 -3.40
C LEU A 93 11.20 -4.22 -3.12
N LEU A 94 10.67 -5.30 -2.56
CA LEU A 94 11.43 -6.55 -2.39
C LEU A 94 11.90 -7.12 -3.73
N ALA A 95 11.02 -7.15 -4.73
CA ALA A 95 11.37 -7.66 -6.06
C ALA A 95 12.44 -6.80 -6.75
N ILE A 96 12.35 -5.47 -6.60
CA ILE A 96 13.34 -4.51 -7.12
C ILE A 96 14.70 -4.69 -6.45
N MET A 97 14.74 -4.85 -5.12
CA MET A 97 16.00 -4.98 -4.37
C MET A 97 16.64 -6.36 -4.50
N GLY A 98 15.88 -7.39 -4.90
CA GLY A 98 16.37 -8.76 -4.99
C GLY A 98 16.93 -9.25 -3.65
N SER A 99 18.12 -9.86 -3.67
CA SER A 99 18.78 -10.36 -2.45
C SER A 99 19.06 -9.27 -1.41
N ARG A 100 19.25 -8.03 -1.84
CA ARG A 100 19.46 -6.88 -0.94
C ARG A 100 18.22 -6.56 -0.10
N GLY A 101 17.02 -6.90 -0.59
CA GLY A 101 15.75 -6.69 0.12
C GLY A 101 15.47 -7.73 1.21
N LEU A 102 16.33 -8.75 1.37
CA LEU A 102 16.11 -9.86 2.30
C LEU A 102 16.86 -9.69 3.64
N GLY A 103 17.45 -8.51 3.89
CA GLY A 103 18.17 -8.21 5.13
C GLY A 103 17.25 -8.00 6.34
N TRP A 104 17.51 -8.70 7.44
CA TRP A 104 16.78 -8.54 8.71
C TRP A 104 17.57 -7.75 9.77
N GLU A 105 18.88 -7.96 9.80
CA GLU A 105 19.85 -7.33 10.69
C GLU A 105 21.28 -7.41 10.10
N GLY A 106 22.25 -6.83 10.79
CA GLY A 106 23.67 -6.85 10.42
C GLY A 106 24.12 -5.64 9.60
N ASP A 107 25.44 -5.47 9.51
CA ASP A 107 26.08 -4.30 8.89
C ASP A 107 26.23 -4.42 7.36
N ASP A 108 25.96 -5.60 6.81
CA ASP A 108 26.02 -5.87 5.36
C ASP A 108 24.84 -5.24 4.59
N PHE A 109 23.80 -4.78 5.29
CA PHE A 109 22.62 -4.14 4.74
C PHE A 109 22.52 -2.68 5.17
N THR A 110 22.10 -1.84 4.24
CA THR A 110 21.76 -0.44 4.52
C THR A 110 20.48 -0.37 5.37
N THR A 111 20.29 0.73 6.10
CA THR A 111 19.08 0.95 6.89
C THR A 111 17.82 0.86 6.03
N GLU A 112 17.87 1.39 4.80
CA GLU A 112 16.78 1.35 3.82
C GLU A 112 16.40 -0.09 3.42
N GLU A 113 17.38 -0.97 3.25
CA GLU A 113 17.16 -2.39 2.91
C GLU A 113 16.53 -3.15 4.09
N LEU A 114 17.05 -2.94 5.31
CA LEU A 114 16.49 -3.53 6.53
C LEU A 114 15.05 -3.07 6.80
N ASP A 115 14.79 -1.78 6.66
CA ASP A 115 13.46 -1.21 6.86
C ASP A 115 12.47 -1.68 5.80
N THR A 116 12.92 -1.90 4.55
CA THR A 116 12.07 -2.42 3.48
C THR A 116 11.52 -3.81 3.82
N LEU A 117 12.36 -4.72 4.33
CA LEU A 117 11.91 -6.06 4.71
C LEU A 117 10.92 -6.00 5.89
N ARG A 118 11.20 -5.17 6.89
CA ARG A 118 10.33 -4.99 8.07
C ARG A 118 8.99 -4.39 7.69
N LEU A 119 8.99 -3.40 6.79
CA LEU A 119 7.77 -2.80 6.24
C LEU A 119 6.97 -3.81 5.43
N TRP A 120 7.62 -4.66 4.63
CA TRP A 120 6.95 -5.74 3.94
C TRP A 120 6.26 -6.72 4.90
N ALA A 121 6.96 -7.17 5.95
CA ALA A 121 6.35 -8.05 6.95
C ALA A 121 5.15 -7.35 7.64
N MET A 122 5.29 -6.07 7.97
CA MET A 122 4.22 -5.28 8.56
C MET A 122 3.02 -5.11 7.62
N SER A 123 3.24 -4.94 6.31
CA SER A 123 2.18 -4.80 5.32
C SER A 123 1.21 -5.99 5.34
N LYS A 124 1.71 -7.20 5.65
CA LYS A 124 0.88 -8.40 5.79
C LYS A 124 -0.04 -8.30 7.01
N ALA A 125 0.49 -7.85 8.15
CA ALA A 125 -0.32 -7.64 9.36
C ALA A 125 -1.42 -6.58 9.16
N MET A 126 -1.15 -5.54 8.37
CA MET A 126 -2.12 -4.48 8.06
C MET A 126 -3.37 -4.97 7.29
N THR A 127 -3.28 -6.11 6.59
CA THR A 127 -4.44 -6.70 5.91
C THR A 127 -5.47 -7.32 6.86
N ILE A 128 -5.10 -7.53 8.13
CA ILE A 128 -5.94 -8.14 9.16
C ILE A 128 -6.32 -7.10 10.22
N ALA A 129 -5.36 -6.26 10.62
CA ALA A 129 -5.52 -5.29 11.70
C ALA A 129 -6.56 -4.20 11.36
N GLY A 130 -7.38 -3.84 12.34
CA GLY A 130 -8.43 -2.81 12.18
C GLY A 130 -9.60 -3.24 11.30
N GLY A 131 -9.74 -4.55 11.02
CA GLY A 131 -10.78 -5.17 10.21
C GLY A 131 -10.24 -5.64 8.88
N SER A 132 -10.30 -6.96 8.64
CA SER A 132 -9.65 -7.59 7.49
C SER A 132 -10.11 -7.07 6.14
N SER A 133 -9.29 -7.25 5.11
CA SER A 133 -9.63 -6.91 3.73
C SER A 133 -10.97 -7.52 3.29
N GLU A 134 -11.27 -8.76 3.65
CA GLU A 134 -12.55 -9.42 3.31
C GLU A 134 -13.74 -8.76 4.00
N ILE A 135 -13.58 -8.38 5.28
CA ILE A 135 -14.62 -7.67 6.01
C ILE A 135 -14.84 -6.27 5.43
N GLN A 136 -13.77 -5.57 5.04
CA GLN A 136 -13.89 -4.27 4.35
C GLN A 136 -14.62 -4.41 3.01
N LEU A 137 -14.26 -5.41 2.19
CA LEU A 137 -14.92 -5.68 0.93
C LEU A 137 -16.42 -6.00 1.12
N ASN A 138 -16.78 -6.74 2.16
CA ASN A 138 -18.19 -7.00 2.49
C ASN A 138 -18.93 -5.71 2.89
N ILE A 139 -18.32 -4.84 3.69
CA ILE A 139 -18.91 -3.54 4.06
C ILE A 139 -19.10 -2.67 2.81
N ILE A 140 -18.10 -2.62 1.94
CA ILE A 140 -18.17 -1.90 0.66
C ILE A 140 -19.31 -2.47 -0.20
N ALA A 141 -19.38 -3.78 -0.38
CA ALA A 141 -20.42 -4.42 -1.18
C ALA A 141 -21.83 -4.10 -0.65
N LYS A 142 -22.05 -4.21 0.67
CA LYS A 142 -23.33 -3.88 1.30
C LYS A 142 -23.72 -2.40 1.19
N THR A 143 -22.73 -1.50 1.24
CA THR A 143 -22.99 -0.06 1.27
C THR A 143 -23.10 0.56 -0.11
N VAL A 144 -22.28 0.08 -1.06
CA VAL A 144 -22.19 0.63 -2.43
C VAL A 144 -23.12 -0.09 -3.40
N LEU A 145 -23.22 -1.41 -3.28
CA LEU A 145 -24.08 -2.22 -4.14
C LEU A 145 -25.45 -2.51 -3.51
N GLU A 146 -25.71 -1.94 -2.33
CA GLU A 146 -26.98 -2.05 -1.58
C GLU A 146 -27.46 -3.51 -1.39
N LEU A 147 -26.52 -4.44 -1.25
CA LEU A 147 -26.85 -5.86 -1.12
C LEU A 147 -27.60 -6.16 0.19
N PRO A 148 -28.60 -7.07 0.16
CA PRO A 148 -29.40 -7.40 1.33
C PRO A 148 -28.56 -7.99 2.46
N GLN A 149 -28.89 -7.64 3.71
CA GLN A 149 -28.23 -8.18 4.90
C GLN A 149 -29.00 -9.38 5.44
N ALA A 150 -28.29 -10.46 5.73
CA ALA A 150 -28.83 -11.56 6.53
C ALA A 150 -29.15 -11.04 7.94
N GLY A 151 -30.40 -10.67 8.19
CA GLY A 151 -30.86 -10.12 9.47
C GLY A 151 -31.84 -8.94 9.40
N GLY A 152 -32.27 -8.51 8.21
CA GLY A 152 -33.36 -7.53 8.10
C GLY A 152 -34.69 -8.13 8.58
N LYS A 153 -35.20 -7.62 9.70
CA LYS A 153 -36.66 -7.54 9.92
C LYS A 153 -37.24 -6.47 9.00
#